data_AF-A0A257MP79-F1
#
_entry.id   AF-A0A257MP79-F1
#
_cell.length_a   1.000
_cell.length_b   1.000
_cell.length_c   1.000
_cell.angle_alpha   90.00
_cell.angle_beta   90.00
_cell.angle_gamma   90.00
#
_symmetry.space_group_name_H-M   'P 1'
#
loop_
_entity.id
_entity.type
_entity.pdbx_description
1 polymer ?
#
loop_
_entity_poly.entity_id
_entity_poly.type
_entity_poly.pdbx_seq_one_letter_code
_entity_poly.pdbx_strand_id
1 'polypeptide(L)' 'HVVAGKVMSTDLTDDMSVATVQGENVTITLDDDSVMVNEANVVQADIECINGVIHAIDTVLMPP' A
#
# COMPACT_ATOMS: atom_id res chain seq x y z
N HIS A 1 2.55 7.93 -3.64
CA HIS A 1 3.52 6.82 -3.81
C HIS A 1 2.91 5.82 -4.79
N VAL A 2 3.72 5.22 -5.67
CA VAL A 2 3.25 4.29 -6.72
C VAL A 2 4.08 3.03 -6.67
N VAL A 3 3.44 1.87 -6.59
CA VAL A 3 4.10 0.56 -6.69
C VAL A 3 4.03 0.07 -8.12
N ALA A 4 5.13 -0.53 -8.61
CA ALA A 4 5.16 -1.16 -9.92
C ALA A 4 4.49 -2.55 -9.82
N GLY A 5 3.20 -2.63 -10.18
CA GLY A 5 2.47 -3.89 -10.22
C GLY A 5 1.01 -3.75 -9.80
N LYS A 6 0.19 -4.73 -10.16
CA LYS A 6 -1.17 -4.87 -9.62
C LYS A 6 -1.06 -5.65 -8.32
N VAL A 7 -1.19 -4.97 -7.19
CA VAL A 7 -1.19 -5.59 -5.86
C VAL A 7 -2.58 -5.38 -5.25
N MET A 8 -3.35 -6.45 -5.17
CA MET A 8 -4.65 -6.49 -4.50
C MET A 8 -4.47 -6.71 -3.01
N SER A 9 -5.45 -6.33 -2.18
CA SER A 9 -5.39 -6.61 -0.73
C SER A 9 -5.25 -8.10 -0.42
N THR A 10 -5.77 -8.97 -1.31
CA THR A 10 -5.67 -10.43 -1.19
C THR A 10 -4.26 -10.98 -1.39
N ASP A 11 -3.39 -10.19 -2.03
CA ASP A 11 -1.99 -10.58 -2.30
C ASP A 11 -1.04 -10.02 -1.23
N LEU A 12 -1.56 -9.23 -0.29
CA LEU A 12 -0.78 -8.64 0.80
C LEU A 12 -0.55 -9.66 1.91
N THR A 13 0.69 -9.71 2.40
CA THR A 13 1.06 -10.46 3.60
C THR A 13 1.57 -9.50 4.65
N ASP A 14 1.43 -9.88 5.92
CA ASP A 14 1.96 -9.06 7.01
C ASP A 14 3.49 -8.91 6.90
N ASP A 15 3.99 -7.74 7.29
CA ASP A 15 5.38 -7.30 7.11
C ASP A 15 5.92 -7.38 5.66
N MET A 16 5.04 -7.30 4.66
CA MET A 16 5.47 -7.30 3.25
C MET A 16 6.18 -6.00 2.89
N SER A 17 7.43 -6.09 2.45
CA SER A 17 8.15 -4.94 1.87
C SER A 17 7.97 -4.89 0.35
N VAL A 18 7.47 -3.77 -0.16
CA VAL A 18 7.18 -3.56 -1.58
C VAL A 18 7.97 -2.37 -2.11
N ALA A 19 8.67 -2.58 -3.23
CA ALA A 19 9.42 -1.52 -3.89
C ALA A 19 8.48 -0.59 -4.69
N THR A 20 8.58 0.71 -4.44
CA THR A 20 7.87 1.73 -5.21
C THR A 20 8.64 2.07 -6.49
N VAL A 21 7.93 2.63 -7.48
CA VAL A 21 8.51 3.15 -8.72
C VAL A 21 9.52 4.28 -8.45
N GLN A 22 9.39 4.97 -7.30
CA GLN A 22 10.36 5.99 -6.89
C GLN A 22 11.67 5.40 -6.36
N GLY A 23 11.79 4.07 -6.25
CA GLY A 23 12.98 3.39 -5.74
C GLY A 23 13.00 3.23 -4.21
N GLU A 24 12.00 3.77 -3.52
CA GLU A 24 11.83 3.62 -2.07
C GLU A 24 10.97 2.39 -1.76
N ASN A 25 11.27 1.70 -0.67
CA ASN A 25 10.46 0.58 -0.21
C ASN A 25 9.39 1.08 0.76
N VAL A 26 8.17 0.58 0.60
CA VAL A 26 7.10 0.73 1.58
C VAL A 26 6.88 -0.61 2.27
N THR A 27 6.70 -0.58 3.58
CA THR A 27 6.31 -1.77 4.36
C THR A 27 4.80 -1.79 4.47
N ILE A 28 4.19 -2.95 4.28
CA ILE A 28 2.77 -3.17 4.46
C ILE A 28 2.61 -4.02 5.71
N THR A 29 1.84 -3.51 6.65
CA THR A 29 1.50 -4.20 7.90
C THR A 29 0.01 -4.47 7.88
N LEU A 30 -0.38 -5.72 8.12
CA LEU A 30 -1.78 -6.10 8.24
C LEU A 30 -2.08 -6.30 9.71
N ASP A 31 -2.74 -5.32 10.31
CA ASP A 31 -3.35 -5.48 11.63
C ASP A 31 -4.77 -6.03 11.44
N ASP A 32 -5.29 -6.81 12.39
CA ASP A 32 -6.45 -7.73 12.20
C ASP A 32 -7.64 -7.18 11.37
N ASP A 33 -7.96 -5.88 11.47
CA ASP A 33 -9.01 -5.19 10.72
C ASP A 33 -8.52 -3.97 9.90
N SER A 34 -7.21 -3.69 9.87
CA SER A 34 -6.66 -2.51 9.19
C SER A 34 -5.35 -2.79 8.48
N VAL A 35 -5.28 -2.36 7.22
CA VAL A 35 -4.03 -2.37 6.45
C VAL A 35 -3.30 -1.06 6.68
N MET A 36 -2.03 -1.13 7.03
CA MET A 36 -1.13 0.01 7.16
C MET A 36 -0.04 -0.06 6.10
N VAL A 37 0.31 1.09 5.54
CA VAL A 37 1.45 1.27 4.64
C VAL A 37 2.45 2.19 5.34
N ASN A 38 3.51 1.60 5.87
CA ASN A 38 4.48 2.24 6.76
C ASN A 38 3.78 2.78 8.02
N GLU A 39 3.62 4.10 8.14
CA GLU A 39 2.86 4.75 9.24
C GLU A 39 1.47 5.24 8.81
N ALA A 40 1.07 5.02 7.56
CA ALA A 40 -0.20 5.51 7.01
C ALA A 40 -1.28 4.42 7.03
N ASN A 41 -2.48 4.73 7.52
CA ASN A 41 -3.58 3.77 7.52
C ASN A 41 -4.30 3.80 6.18
N VAL A 42 -4.62 2.62 5.65
CA VAL A 42 -5.47 2.49 4.47
C VAL A 42 -6.93 2.73 4.89
N VAL A 43 -7.49 3.86 4.47
CA VAL A 43 -8.89 4.21 4.70
C VAL A 43 -9.83 3.59 3.68
N GLN A 44 -9.33 3.29 2.49
CA GLN A 44 -10.08 2.62 1.44
C GLN A 44 -9.15 1.78 0.57
N ALA A 45 -9.31 0.47 0.61
CA ALA A 45 -8.55 -0.46 -0.21
C ALA A 45 -9.31 -0.85 -1.50
N ASP A 46 -8.60 -1.47 -2.43
CA ASP A 46 -9.16 -2.15 -3.62
C ASP A 46 -10.02 -1.29 -4.55
N ILE A 47 -9.64 -0.03 -4.76
CA ILE A 47 -10.28 0.81 -5.77
C ILE A 47 -9.77 0.36 -7.14
N GLU A 48 -10.53 -0.54 -7.78
CA GLU A 48 -10.22 -1.04 -9.11
C GLU A 48 -10.26 0.09 -10.14
N CYS A 49 -9.13 0.26 -10.80
CA CYS A 49 -8.96 1.17 -11.91
C CYS A 49 -8.58 0.38 -13.17
N ILE A 50 -8.81 0.98 -14.33
CA ILE A 50 -8.55 0.35 -15.64
C ILE A 50 -7.09 -0.13 -15.76
N ASN A 51 -6.16 0.57 -15.10
CA ASN A 51 -4.72 0.33 -15.18
C ASN A 51 -4.07 -0.05 -13.84
N GLY A 52 -4.85 -0.42 -12.81
CA GLY A 52 -4.27 -0.76 -11.52
C GLY A 52 -5.28 -0.79 -10.38
N VAL A 53 -4.75 -0.79 -9.15
CA VAL A 53 -5.54 -0.73 -7.93
C VAL A 53 -5.06 0.49 -7.15
N ILE A 54 -6.00 1.30 -6.64
CA ILE A 54 -5.69 2.40 -5.74
C ILE A 54 -6.08 1.99 -4.32
N HIS A 55 -5.17 2.22 -3.39
CA HIS A 55 -5.40 2.14 -1.96
C HIS A 55 -5.27 3.56 -1.40
N ALA A 56 -6.36 4.12 -0.88
CA ALA A 56 -6.39 5.44 -0.27
C ALA A 56 -5.92 5.36 1.17
N ILE A 57 -5.00 6.26 1.53
CA ILE A 57 -4.42 6.36 2.87
C ILE A 57 -4.76 7.71 3.51
N ASP A 58 -4.87 7.74 4.83
CA ASP A 58 -5.17 8.97 5.60
C ASP A 58 -3.97 9.92 5.73
N THR A 59 -2.77 9.36 5.68
CA THR A 59 -1.53 10.06 6.01
C THR A 59 -0.63 10.15 4.80
N VAL A 60 0.04 11.30 4.64
CA VAL A 60 1.04 11.48 3.60
C VAL A 60 2.22 10.58 3.92
N LEU A 61 2.48 9.59 3.06
CA LEU A 61 3.74 8.86 3.06
C LEU A 61 4.88 9.87 2.90
N MET A 62 5.68 10.04 3.94
CA MET A 62 6.89 10.86 3.88
C MET A 62 8.06 9.99 3.43
N PRO A 63 8.76 10.37 2.35
CA PRO A 63 10.03 9.74 2.02
C PRO A 63 11.08 10.06 3.10
N PRO A 64 11.93 9.11 3.51
CA PRO A 64 13.07 9.36 4.40
C PRO A 64 14.18 10.21 3.76
#